data_AF-A0A7X7WDJ9-F1
#
_entry.id   AF-A0A7X7WDJ9-F1
#
_cell.length_a   1.000
_cell.length_b   1.000
_cell.length_c   1.000
_cell.angle_alpha   90.00
_cell.angle_beta   90.00
_cell.angle_gamma   90.00
#
_symmetry.space_group_name_H-M   'P 1'
#
loop_
_entity.id
_entity.type
_entity.pdbx_description
1 polymer ?
#
loop_
_entity_poly.entity_id
_entity_poly.type
_entity_poly.pdbx_seq_one_letter_code
_entity_poly.pdbx_strand_id
1 'polypeptide(L)'
;MKRLLILFALFFACAAPESKKYYVYSWENSKREAVSKEFSRVYELSRTPDYELEKKFEEALEDSSSKAFSNVSGHFSYSLTPFGAVYPFSSVKVVCFYSGSTSQSEAEKTCGNFFKELDIKYSLLK
;
A
#
# COMPACT_ATOMS: atom_id res chain seq x y z
N MET A 1 -62.93 30.03 2.14
CA MET A 1 -61.55 30.50 2.39
C MET A 1 -60.80 29.44 3.19
N LYS A 2 -59.88 28.68 2.57
CA LYS A 2 -58.86 27.87 3.26
C LYS A 2 -57.68 27.69 2.32
N ARG A 3 -56.57 28.31 2.69
CA ARG A 3 -55.26 28.24 2.05
C ARG A 3 -54.69 26.83 2.25
N LEU A 4 -54.11 26.21 1.23
CA LEU A 4 -53.15 25.13 1.43
C LEU A 4 -51.97 25.33 0.48
N LEU A 5 -50.89 25.86 1.06
CA LEU A 5 -49.53 25.82 0.53
C LEU A 5 -49.05 24.37 0.56
N ILE A 6 -48.55 23.84 -0.56
CA ILE A 6 -47.72 22.64 -0.55
C ILE A 6 -46.39 22.98 -1.22
N LEU A 7 -45.35 22.91 -0.39
CA LEU A 7 -43.96 23.17 -0.69
C LEU A 7 -43.36 22.11 -1.62
N PHE A 8 -42.53 22.62 -2.54
CA PHE A 8 -41.30 22.06 -3.09
C PHE A 8 -40.70 20.85 -2.32
N ALA A 9 -40.53 19.74 -3.03
CA ALA A 9 -39.56 18.70 -2.70
C ALA A 9 -38.66 18.47 -3.91
N LEU A 10 -37.52 19.17 -3.93
CA LEU A 10 -36.40 18.93 -4.84
C LEU A 10 -35.74 17.60 -4.46
N PHE A 11 -35.92 16.57 -5.28
CA PHE A 11 -35.17 15.31 -5.18
C PHE A 11 -33.72 15.55 -5.63
N PHE A 12 -32.83 15.81 -4.67
CA PHE A 12 -31.39 15.64 -4.85
C PHE A 12 -31.09 14.15 -4.90
N ALA A 13 -31.06 13.58 -6.10
CA ALA A 13 -30.50 12.25 -6.32
C ALA A 13 -28.98 12.33 -6.17
N CYS A 14 -28.48 12.09 -4.96
CA CYS A 14 -27.05 11.84 -4.73
C CYS A 14 -26.69 10.49 -5.33
N ALA A 15 -26.03 10.48 -6.49
CA ALA A 15 -25.40 9.28 -7.02
C ALA A 15 -24.29 8.84 -6.06
N ALA A 16 -24.44 7.67 -5.45
CA ALA A 16 -23.44 7.10 -4.56
C ALA A 16 -22.17 6.75 -5.37
N PRO A 17 -20.97 7.12 -4.90
CA PRO A 17 -19.74 6.79 -5.59
C PRO A 17 -19.52 5.27 -5.59
N GLU A 18 -19.22 4.75 -6.78
CA GLU A 18 -18.97 3.34 -7.04
C GLU A 18 -17.79 2.85 -6.18
N SER A 19 -18.02 1.85 -5.33
CA SER A 19 -17.01 1.32 -4.42
C SER A 19 -15.88 0.66 -5.20
N LYS A 20 -14.65 1.18 -5.06
CA LYS A 20 -13.44 0.57 -5.62
C LYS A 20 -13.33 -0.89 -5.15
N LYS A 21 -13.27 -1.83 -6.08
CA LYS A 21 -13.08 -3.26 -5.80
C LYS A 21 -11.62 -3.50 -5.41
N TYR A 22 -11.39 -3.93 -4.17
CA TYR A 22 -10.09 -4.39 -3.70
C TYR A 22 -9.98 -5.90 -3.94
N TYR A 23 -8.97 -6.32 -4.69
CA TYR A 23 -8.63 -7.74 -4.82
C TYR A 23 -7.65 -8.10 -3.71
N VAL A 24 -8.14 -8.79 -2.69
CA VAL A 24 -7.33 -9.34 -1.61
C VAL A 24 -7.04 -10.80 -1.95
N TYR A 25 -5.81 -11.10 -2.37
CA TYR A 25 -5.33 -12.48 -2.41
C TYR A 25 -5.02 -12.93 -0.98
N SER A 26 -6.02 -13.50 -0.30
CA SER A 26 -5.89 -14.09 1.03
C SER A 26 -5.73 -15.60 0.89
N TRP A 27 -4.60 -16.13 1.35
CA TRP A 27 -4.53 -17.51 1.79
C TRP A 27 -4.93 -17.53 3.29
N GLU A 28 -6.04 -18.19 3.53
CA GLU A 28 -6.51 -18.83 4.76
C GLU A 28 -6.11 -18.30 6.16
N ASN A 29 -7.14 -17.80 6.87
CA ASN A 29 -7.37 -17.92 8.33
C ASN A 29 -6.14 -18.03 9.25
N SER A 30 -5.66 -16.88 9.73
CA SER A 30 -5.19 -16.79 11.12
C SER A 30 -5.59 -15.44 11.71
N LYS A 31 -5.87 -15.46 13.01
CA LYS A 31 -6.34 -14.37 13.87
C LYS A 31 -5.79 -13.02 13.44
N ARG A 32 -6.64 -11.98 13.36
CA ARG A 32 -6.19 -10.58 13.28
C ARG A 32 -5.40 -10.26 14.54
N GLU A 33 -4.11 -10.59 14.55
CA GLU A 33 -3.14 -9.97 15.43
C GLU A 33 -3.22 -8.47 15.18
N ALA A 34 -3.28 -7.70 16.27
CA ALA A 34 -3.36 -6.25 16.20
C ALA A 34 -2.26 -5.73 15.27
N VAL A 35 -2.64 -5.03 14.20
CA VAL A 35 -1.71 -4.48 13.22
C VAL A 35 -0.73 -3.57 13.95
N SER A 36 0.48 -4.07 14.13
CA SER A 36 1.59 -3.37 14.75
C SER A 36 2.04 -2.29 13.77
N LYS A 37 2.14 -1.04 14.25
CA LYS A 37 2.57 0.18 13.55
C LYS A 37 3.24 -0.06 12.19
N GLU A 38 2.56 0.27 11.10
CA GLU A 38 3.04 0.04 9.73
C GLU A 38 4.15 1.02 9.34
N PHE A 39 5.28 0.51 8.85
CA PHE A 39 6.28 1.34 8.17
C PHE A 39 5.95 1.39 6.69
N SER A 40 5.75 2.58 6.14
CA SER A 40 5.43 2.73 4.73
C SER A 40 6.19 3.86 4.05
N ARG A 41 6.41 3.69 2.75
CA ARG A 41 7.01 4.69 1.87
C ARG A 41 6.30 4.71 0.53
N VAL A 42 6.30 5.87 -0.11
CA VAL A 42 5.75 6.06 -1.45
C VAL A 42 6.90 6.24 -2.43
N TYR A 43 6.83 5.53 -3.55
CA TYR A 43 7.78 5.59 -4.66
C TYR A 43 7.05 6.09 -5.89
N GLU A 44 7.60 7.11 -6.53
CA GLU A 44 7.08 7.67 -7.79
C GLU A 44 7.71 6.90 -8.96
N LEU A 45 6.90 6.27 -9.81
CA LEU A 45 7.38 5.56 -11.01
C LEU A 45 7.17 6.48 -12.23
N SER A 46 6.40 6.03 -13.22
CA SER A 46 6.12 6.78 -14.45
C SER A 46 4.67 7.26 -14.52
N ARG A 47 4.44 8.48 -15.01
CA ARG A 47 3.08 9.02 -15.21
C ARG A 47 2.30 8.28 -16.31
N THR A 48 2.99 7.53 -17.15
CA THR A 48 2.43 6.67 -18.20
C THR A 48 2.79 5.22 -17.92
N PRO A 49 2.04 4.24 -18.45
CA PRO A 49 2.41 2.84 -18.32
C PRO A 49 3.83 2.58 -18.81
N ASP A 50 4.64 1.97 -17.96
CA ASP A 50 6.02 1.57 -18.25
C ASP A 50 6.31 0.24 -17.56
N TYR A 51 5.96 -0.84 -18.27
CA TYR A 51 6.04 -2.20 -17.74
C TYR A 51 7.47 -2.63 -17.39
N GLU A 52 8.47 -2.09 -18.09
CA GLU A 52 9.87 -2.41 -17.80
C GLU A 52 10.34 -1.74 -16.51
N LEU A 53 9.96 -0.49 -16.29
CA LEU A 53 10.23 0.19 -15.01
C LEU A 53 9.48 -0.48 -13.86
N GLU A 54 8.20 -0.80 -14.05
CA GLU A 54 7.37 -1.50 -13.05
C GLU A 54 7.97 -2.84 -12.65
N LYS A 55 8.39 -3.65 -13.64
CA LYS A 55 9.04 -4.94 -13.40
C LYS A 55 10.38 -4.79 -12.67
N LYS A 56 11.24 -3.86 -13.08
CA LYS A 56 12.52 -3.62 -12.39
C LYS A 56 12.31 -3.14 -10.94
N PHE A 57 11.24 -2.39 -10.69
CA PHE A 57 10.89 -1.98 -9.34
C PHE A 57 10.41 -3.17 -8.49
N GLU A 58 9.62 -4.07 -9.07
CA GLU A 58 9.21 -5.32 -8.42
C GLU A 58 10.41 -6.21 -8.09
N GLU A 59 11.34 -6.41 -9.03
CA GLU A 59 12.59 -7.14 -8.80
C GLU A 59 13.44 -6.49 -7.69
N ALA A 60 13.49 -5.15 -7.65
CA ALA A 60 14.18 -4.42 -6.61
C ALA A 60 13.55 -4.64 -5.22
N LEU A 61 12.21 -4.68 -5.15
CA LEU A 61 11.48 -5.00 -3.93
C LEU A 61 11.78 -6.42 -3.42
N GLU A 62 11.71 -7.40 -4.31
CA GLU A 62 11.98 -8.80 -3.97
C GLU A 62 13.41 -8.98 -3.44
N ASP A 63 14.41 -8.40 -4.10
CA ASP A 63 15.80 -8.49 -3.64
C ASP A 63 16.02 -7.75 -2.31
N SER A 64 15.46 -6.54 -2.16
CA SER A 64 15.55 -5.80 -0.89
C SER A 64 14.90 -6.53 0.27
N SER A 65 13.75 -7.18 0.05
CA SER A 65 13.06 -7.98 1.06
C SER A 65 13.88 -9.22 1.44
N SER A 66 14.39 -9.95 0.44
CA SER A 66 15.24 -11.13 0.65
C SER A 66 16.48 -10.80 1.47
N LYS A 67 17.12 -9.66 1.17
CA LYS A 67 18.31 -9.20 1.89
C LYS A 67 18.00 -8.75 3.32
N ALA A 68 16.91 -8.01 3.52
CA ALA A 68 16.56 -7.47 4.83
C ALA A 68 15.95 -8.52 5.78
N PHE A 69 15.22 -9.50 5.24
CA PHE A 69 14.43 -10.45 6.04
C PHE A 69 15.07 -11.84 6.19
N SER A 70 16.18 -12.12 5.50
CA SER A 70 16.83 -13.45 5.53
C SER A 70 17.41 -13.87 6.88
N ASN A 71 17.80 -12.91 7.73
CA ASN A 71 18.55 -13.18 8.97
C ASN A 71 17.85 -12.65 10.23
N VAL A 72 16.54 -12.48 10.18
CA VAL A 72 15.75 -11.96 11.31
C VAL A 72 14.91 -13.07 11.92
N SER A 73 14.80 -13.06 13.25
CA SER A 73 14.05 -14.06 14.02
C SER A 73 12.53 -13.89 13.96
N GLY A 74 12.05 -12.74 13.49
CA GLY A 74 10.63 -12.43 13.33
C GLY A 74 10.09 -12.72 11.92
N HIS A 75 8.77 -12.79 11.80
CA HIS A 75 8.10 -12.83 10.50
C HIS A 75 7.93 -11.40 9.97
N PHE A 76 8.59 -11.10 8.85
CA PHE A 76 8.47 -9.85 8.12
C PHE A 76 7.91 -10.12 6.73
N SER A 77 7.08 -9.20 6.23
CA SER A 77 6.56 -9.23 4.88
C SER A 77 6.35 -7.82 4.37
N TYR A 78 5.99 -7.68 3.09
CA TYR A 78 5.64 -6.39 2.51
C TYR A 78 4.39 -6.49 1.65
N SER A 79 3.74 -5.35 1.43
CA SER A 79 2.74 -5.17 0.37
C SER A 79 3.11 -4.00 -0.52
N LEU A 80 2.79 -4.14 -1.80
CA LEU A 80 2.80 -3.08 -2.79
C LEU A 80 1.35 -2.69 -3.11
N THR A 81 1.01 -1.41 -3.01
CA THR A 81 -0.32 -0.90 -3.36
C THR A 81 -0.21 0.27 -4.34
N PRO A 82 -0.97 0.26 -5.46
CA PRO A 82 -1.07 1.41 -6.36
C PRO A 82 -1.50 2.67 -5.59
N PHE A 83 -0.81 3.79 -5.84
CA PHE A 83 -1.04 5.08 -5.17
C PHE A 83 -1.18 6.27 -6.14
N GLY A 84 -1.06 6.01 -7.45
CA GLY A 84 -1.11 7.04 -8.48
C GLY A 84 -2.50 7.59 -8.75
N ALA A 85 -2.58 8.91 -9.00
CA ALA A 85 -3.83 9.62 -9.30
C ALA A 85 -4.19 9.60 -10.80
N VAL A 86 -3.19 9.62 -11.69
CA VAL A 86 -3.38 9.67 -13.15
C VAL A 86 -3.36 8.27 -13.75
N TYR A 87 -2.35 7.48 -13.38
CA TYR A 87 -2.20 6.06 -13.71
C TYR A 87 -1.92 5.32 -12.39
N PRO A 88 -2.58 4.18 -12.08
CA PRO A 88 -2.48 3.58 -10.74
C PRO A 88 -1.05 3.31 -10.28
N PHE A 89 -0.16 2.89 -11.18
CA PHE A 89 1.25 2.63 -10.87
C PHE A 89 2.16 3.84 -11.08
N SER A 90 1.62 5.04 -11.32
CA SER A 90 2.46 6.24 -11.38
C SER A 90 3.15 6.55 -10.06
N SER A 91 2.55 6.11 -8.97
CA SER A 91 3.21 5.97 -7.69
C SER A 91 2.68 4.73 -6.99
N VAL A 92 3.49 4.18 -6.10
CA VAL A 92 3.17 2.99 -5.34
C VAL A 92 3.52 3.19 -3.87
N LYS A 93 2.64 2.74 -2.99
CA LYS A 93 2.89 2.68 -1.56
C LYS A 93 3.39 1.28 -1.21
N VAL A 94 4.59 1.22 -0.64
CA VAL A 94 5.18 0.00 -0.10
C VAL A 94 5.02 0.03 1.42
N VAL A 95 4.50 -1.05 1.98
CA VAL A 95 4.30 -1.23 3.43
C VAL A 95 5.10 -2.42 3.89
N CYS A 96 5.86 -2.27 4.97
CA CYS A 96 6.55 -3.35 5.67
C CYS A 96 5.73 -3.76 6.89
N PHE A 97 5.40 -5.06 6.98
CA PHE A 97 4.69 -5.67 8.10
C PHE A 97 5.64 -6.53 8.92
N TYR A 98 5.34 -6.66 10.20
CA TYR A 98 6.05 -7.53 11.13
C TYR A 98 5.07 -8.20 12.10
N SER A 99 5.48 -9.34 12.65
CA SER A 99 4.69 -10.06 13.65
C SER A 99 4.59 -9.29 14.97
N GLY A 100 3.47 -9.44 15.69
CA GLY A 100 3.28 -8.83 17.00
C GLY A 100 4.27 -9.30 18.09
N SER A 101 5.02 -10.39 17.85
CA SER A 101 6.09 -10.85 18.75
C SER A 101 7.42 -10.12 18.55
N THR A 102 7.60 -9.41 17.44
CA THR A 102 8.81 -8.63 17.16
C THR A 102 8.80 -7.31 17.91
N SER A 103 9.92 -6.98 18.57
CA SER A 103 10.03 -5.71 19.29
C SER A 103 9.96 -4.52 18.34
N GLN A 104 9.41 -3.38 18.79
CA GLN A 104 9.33 -2.15 17.97
C GLN A 104 10.70 -1.74 17.43
N SER A 105 11.76 -1.81 18.25
CA SER A 105 13.11 -1.41 17.83
C SER A 105 13.69 -2.35 16.77
N GLU A 106 13.43 -3.65 16.88
CA GLU A 106 13.83 -4.63 15.86
C GLU A 106 13.03 -4.41 14.58
N ALA A 107 11.73 -4.15 14.67
CA ALA A 107 10.88 -3.85 13.54
C ALA A 107 11.34 -2.59 12.79
N GLU A 108 11.62 -1.50 13.52
CA GLU A 108 12.16 -0.25 12.97
C GLU A 108 13.47 -0.48 12.24
N LYS A 109 14.39 -1.24 12.85
CA LYS A 109 15.68 -1.55 12.24
C LYS A 109 15.53 -2.40 10.97
N THR A 110 14.73 -3.46 11.03
CA THR A 110 14.56 -4.38 9.90
C THR A 110 13.80 -3.74 8.75
N CYS A 111 12.65 -3.12 9.00
CA CYS A 111 11.92 -2.38 7.97
C CYS A 111 12.72 -1.18 7.46
N GLY A 112 13.50 -0.52 8.32
CA GLY A 112 14.42 0.55 7.93
C GLY A 112 15.51 0.07 6.97
N ASN A 113 16.10 -1.09 7.23
CA ASN A 113 17.08 -1.72 6.34
C ASN A 113 16.45 -2.11 5.00
N PHE A 114 15.26 -2.71 5.03
CA PHE A 114 14.48 -3.02 3.82
C PHE A 114 14.28 -1.78 2.94
N PHE A 115 13.77 -0.69 3.51
CA PHE A 115 13.55 0.54 2.76
C PHE A 115 14.85 1.19 2.31
N LYS A 116 15.92 1.14 3.11
CA LYS A 116 17.23 1.68 2.71
C LYS A 116 17.78 0.96 1.48
N GLU A 117 17.71 -0.37 1.44
CA GLU A 117 18.16 -1.14 0.27
C GLU A 117 17.28 -0.85 -0.95
N LEU A 118 15.96 -0.74 -0.75
CA LEU A 118 15.03 -0.41 -1.82
C LEU A 118 15.29 0.98 -2.39
N ASP A 119 15.54 1.98 -1.54
CA ASP A 119 15.86 3.34 -1.98
C ASP A 119 17.10 3.39 -2.86
N ILE A 120 18.15 2.64 -2.48
CA ILE A 120 19.38 2.54 -3.27
C ILE A 120 19.06 1.99 -4.66
N LYS A 121 18.34 0.87 -4.74
CA LYS A 121 17.97 0.25 -6.02
C LYS A 121 17.07 1.14 -6.85
N TYR A 122 16.03 1.71 -6.24
CA TYR A 122 15.11 2.63 -6.88
C TYR A 122 15.83 3.86 -7.46
N SER A 123 16.86 4.37 -6.79
CA SER A 123 17.67 5.48 -7.31
C SER A 123 18.42 5.15 -8.60
N LEU A 124 18.68 3.87 -8.87
CA LEU A 124 19.33 3.38 -10.10
C LEU A 124 18.34 3.10 -11.24
N LEU A 125 17.03 3.15 -10.96
CA LEU A 125 15.98 2.97 -11.96
C LEU A 125 15.54 4.28 -12.62
N LYS A 126 15.96 5.43 -12.05
CA LYS A 126 15.70 6.77 -12.57
C LYS A 126 16.81 7.25 -13.49
#